data_AF-A0A941TYV9-F1
#
_entry.id   AF-A0A941TYV9-F1
#
_cell.length_a   1.000
_cell.length_b   1.000
_cell.length_c   1.000
_cell.angle_alpha   90.00
_cell.angle_beta   90.00
_cell.angle_gamma   90.00
#
_symmetry.space_group_name_H-M   'P 1'
#
loop_
_entity.id
_entity.type
_entity.pdbx_description
1 polymer ?
#
loop_
_entity_poly.entity_id
_entity_poly.type
_entity_poly.pdbx_seq_one_letter_code
_entity_poly.pdbx_strand_id
1 'polypeptide(L)'
;LCPSTEANLGDGLTDVPGWLAAGVPLAIGSDSQVTRAWREELRWLDYGQRLMRQQRNVCAAPDEGLPSTAARLLQRALDGGGRAAGFARWGLTAGARADLLVIDTGDASLLGVPAERLLDALVFSSPGRPFADVMVAGRWVRSGRRLPQAAAVGARFADAMRALWAAD
;
A
#
# COMPACT_ATOMS: atom_id res chain seq x y z
N LEU A 1 -9.37 6.91 -1.89
CA LEU A 1 -9.03 7.29 -0.50
C LEU A 1 -7.54 7.49 -0.43
N CYS A 2 -7.10 8.55 0.19
CA CYS A 2 -5.70 8.90 0.36
C CYS A 2 -5.39 9.11 1.85
N PRO A 3 -5.53 8.05 2.69
CA PRO A 3 -5.58 8.20 4.15
C PRO A 3 -4.45 9.01 4.77
N SER A 4 -3.22 8.84 4.27
CA SER A 4 -2.07 9.61 4.76
C SER A 4 -2.19 11.11 4.49
N THR A 5 -2.69 11.49 3.30
CA THR A 5 -2.93 12.88 2.92
C THR A 5 -4.17 13.42 3.62
N GLU A 6 -5.27 12.68 3.65
CA GLU A 6 -6.51 13.05 4.35
C GLU A 6 -6.23 13.31 5.84
N ALA A 7 -5.38 12.50 6.48
CA ALA A 7 -4.92 12.73 7.84
C ALA A 7 -3.98 13.94 7.97
N ASN A 8 -3.08 14.15 7.00
CA ASN A 8 -2.19 15.31 7.00
C ASN A 8 -2.93 16.64 6.82
N LEU A 9 -4.01 16.65 6.04
CA LEU A 9 -4.83 17.83 5.75
C LEU A 9 -5.97 18.03 6.76
N GLY A 10 -6.29 17.01 7.57
CA GLY A 10 -7.35 17.09 8.57
C GLY A 10 -8.76 16.93 8.00
N ASP A 11 -8.91 16.18 6.91
CA ASP A 11 -10.18 16.00 6.21
C ASP A 11 -11.21 15.18 7.02
N GLY A 12 -10.72 14.22 7.81
CA GLY A 12 -11.54 13.29 8.58
C GLY A 12 -11.39 11.83 8.11
N LEU A 13 -12.30 10.97 8.57
CA LEU A 13 -12.26 9.53 8.29
C LEU A 13 -13.49 9.09 7.49
N THR A 14 -13.26 8.41 6.38
CA THR A 14 -14.32 7.71 5.61
C THR A 14 -14.90 6.56 6.43
N ASP A 15 -16.20 6.25 6.34
CA ASP A 15 -16.78 5.04 6.94
C ASP A 15 -16.42 3.77 6.14
N VAL A 16 -15.18 3.31 6.31
CA VAL A 16 -14.63 2.17 5.56
C VAL A 16 -15.46 0.89 5.75
N PRO A 17 -15.93 0.52 6.96
CA PRO A 17 -16.75 -0.68 7.11
C PRO A 17 -18.11 -0.58 6.43
N GLY A 18 -18.76 0.59 6.47
CA GLY A 18 -19.99 0.82 5.72
C GLY A 18 -19.78 0.65 4.22
N TRP A 19 -18.67 1.18 3.68
CA TRP A 19 -18.29 1.02 2.28
C TRP A 19 -18.00 -0.44 1.90
N LEU A 20 -17.30 -1.17 2.78
CA LEU A 20 -17.02 -2.59 2.57
C LEU A 20 -18.32 -3.41 2.56
N ALA A 21 -19.23 -3.15 3.50
CA ALA A 21 -20.52 -3.83 3.60
C ALA A 21 -21.43 -3.51 2.39
N ALA A 22 -21.43 -2.26 1.92
CA ALA A 22 -22.17 -1.83 0.73
C ALA A 22 -21.51 -2.23 -0.59
N GLY A 23 -20.35 -2.90 -0.56
CA GLY A 23 -19.67 -3.36 -1.77
C GLY A 23 -19.05 -2.23 -2.60
N VAL A 24 -18.84 -1.03 -2.03
CA VAL A 24 -18.28 0.13 -2.74
C VAL A 24 -16.87 -0.20 -3.27
N PRO A 25 -16.58 0.09 -4.56
CA PRO A 25 -15.23 0.00 -5.10
C PRO A 25 -14.25 0.89 -4.33
N LEU A 26 -13.11 0.34 -3.92
CA LEU A 26 -12.12 1.05 -3.11
C LEU A 26 -10.78 1.10 -3.85
N ALA A 27 -10.18 2.28 -3.93
CA ALA A 27 -8.82 2.48 -4.42
C ALA A 27 -8.07 3.40 -3.45
N ILE A 28 -6.77 3.16 -3.30
CA ILE A 28 -5.88 4.00 -2.50
C ILE A 28 -4.95 4.84 -3.37
N GLY A 29 -4.57 6.01 -2.89
CA GLY A 29 -3.60 6.90 -3.55
C GLY A 29 -2.74 7.65 -2.52
N SER A 30 -1.55 8.08 -2.94
CA SER A 30 -0.65 8.88 -2.10
C SER A 30 -0.95 10.38 -2.13
N ASP A 31 -1.72 10.83 -3.13
CA ASP A 31 -2.14 12.22 -3.34
C ASP A 31 -1.01 13.25 -3.20
N SER A 32 -0.95 14.01 -2.08
CA SER A 32 0.07 15.03 -1.81
C SER A 32 1.51 14.50 -1.78
N GLN A 33 1.68 13.17 -1.75
CA GLN A 33 2.97 12.48 -1.63
C GLN A 33 3.67 12.76 -0.30
N VAL A 34 2.98 13.26 0.75
CA VAL A 34 3.57 13.43 2.09
C VAL A 34 4.13 12.11 2.62
N THR A 35 3.45 11.00 2.33
CA THR A 35 4.00 9.64 2.42
C THR A 35 3.80 8.89 1.10
N ARG A 36 4.55 7.78 0.92
CA ARG A 36 4.70 7.03 -0.33
C ARG A 36 4.70 5.52 -0.06
N ALA A 37 3.72 5.05 0.69
CA ALA A 37 3.68 3.66 1.13
C ALA A 37 2.25 3.09 1.14
N TRP A 38 1.92 2.24 0.17
CA TRP A 38 0.59 1.60 0.10
C TRP A 38 0.20 0.87 1.39
N ARG A 39 1.18 0.30 2.09
CA ARG A 39 0.99 -0.40 3.37
C ARG A 39 0.51 0.55 4.46
N GLU A 40 1.02 1.78 4.46
CA GLU A 40 0.59 2.83 5.38
C GLU A 40 -0.83 3.28 5.07
N GLU A 41 -1.19 3.43 3.80
CA GLU A 41 -2.57 3.73 3.42
C GLU A 41 -3.54 2.66 3.92
N LEU A 42 -3.27 1.38 3.67
CA LEU A 42 -4.13 0.29 4.17
C LEU A 42 -4.18 0.25 5.70
N ARG A 43 -3.05 0.53 6.36
CA ARG A 43 -2.99 0.58 7.82
C ARG A 43 -3.91 1.68 8.36
N TRP A 44 -3.88 2.87 7.78
CA TRP A 44 -4.73 3.99 8.20
C TRP A 44 -6.21 3.78 7.88
N LEU A 45 -6.54 3.09 6.77
CA LEU A 45 -7.92 2.69 6.50
C LEU A 45 -8.54 1.89 7.65
N ASP A 46 -7.77 1.06 8.34
CA ASP A 46 -8.27 0.30 9.49
C ASP A 46 -8.02 1.02 10.82
N TYR A 47 -6.83 1.59 11.04
CA TYR A 47 -6.46 2.26 12.29
C TYR A 47 -7.36 3.45 12.60
N GLY A 48 -7.74 4.24 11.59
CA GLY A 48 -8.72 5.32 11.78
C GLY A 48 -10.04 4.79 12.34
N GLN A 49 -10.53 3.67 11.80
CA GLN A 49 -11.76 3.04 12.27
C GLN A 49 -11.61 2.47 13.67
N ARG A 50 -10.45 1.85 13.98
CA ARG A 50 -10.14 1.34 15.32
C ARG A 50 -10.16 2.45 16.36
N LEU A 51 -9.56 3.59 16.05
CA LEU A 51 -9.52 4.76 16.93
C LEU A 51 -10.92 5.33 17.15
N MET A 52 -11.70 5.51 16.08
CA MET A 52 -13.07 6.03 16.15
C MET A 52 -14.02 5.11 16.91
N ARG A 53 -13.92 3.79 16.69
CA ARG A 53 -14.85 2.79 17.26
C ARG A 53 -14.37 2.14 18.56
N GLN A 54 -13.12 2.38 18.97
CA GLN A 54 -12.46 1.68 20.09
C GLN A 54 -12.51 0.14 19.96
N GLN A 55 -12.37 -0.36 18.73
CA GLN A 55 -12.43 -1.78 18.39
C GLN A 55 -11.22 -2.23 17.58
N ARG A 56 -10.96 -3.53 17.51
CA ARG A 56 -9.86 -4.13 16.73
C ARG A 56 -10.42 -4.83 15.50
N ASN A 57 -9.59 -4.99 14.47
CA ASN A 57 -9.91 -5.73 13.24
C ASN A 57 -11.23 -5.26 12.58
N VAL A 58 -11.46 -3.95 12.60
CA VAL A 58 -12.74 -3.35 12.20
C VAL A 58 -13.07 -3.61 10.72
N CYS A 59 -12.04 -3.67 9.87
CA CYS A 59 -12.21 -3.99 8.46
C CYS A 59 -12.09 -5.49 8.13
N ALA A 60 -11.93 -6.40 9.10
CA ALA A 60 -12.01 -7.84 8.86
C ALA A 60 -13.47 -8.30 8.75
N ALA A 61 -13.70 -9.49 8.17
CA ALA A 61 -15.01 -10.14 8.15
C ALA A 61 -14.83 -11.66 8.35
N PRO A 62 -14.46 -12.11 9.56
CA PRO A 62 -14.21 -13.52 9.83
C PRO A 62 -15.42 -14.42 9.53
N ASP A 63 -16.64 -13.93 9.77
CA ASP A 63 -17.89 -14.67 9.51
C ASP A 63 -18.16 -14.86 8.01
N GLU A 64 -17.53 -14.06 7.15
CA GLU A 64 -17.54 -14.20 5.68
C GLU A 64 -16.32 -14.98 5.15
N GLY A 65 -15.52 -15.58 6.04
CA GLY A 65 -14.28 -16.27 5.66
C GLY A 65 -13.12 -15.34 5.32
N LEU A 66 -13.20 -14.05 5.68
CA LEU A 66 -12.16 -13.03 5.47
C LEU A 66 -11.57 -12.55 6.81
N PRO A 67 -10.88 -13.41 7.58
CA PRO A 67 -10.38 -13.06 8.92
C PRO A 67 -9.16 -12.12 8.90
N SER A 68 -8.46 -12.01 7.76
CA SER A 68 -7.30 -11.12 7.61
C SER A 68 -7.74 -9.74 7.14
N THR A 69 -7.54 -8.73 7.99
CA THR A 69 -7.80 -7.33 7.67
C THR A 69 -6.97 -6.89 6.47
N ALA A 70 -5.67 -7.22 6.43
CA ALA A 70 -4.80 -6.81 5.34
C ALA A 70 -5.19 -7.45 4.02
N ALA A 71 -5.54 -8.75 4.02
CA ALA A 71 -5.98 -9.43 2.81
C ALA A 71 -7.26 -8.83 2.24
N ARG A 72 -8.27 -8.58 3.09
CA ARG A 72 -9.53 -7.96 2.65
C ARG A 72 -9.28 -6.57 2.08
N LEU A 73 -8.56 -5.71 2.78
CA LEU A 73 -8.29 -4.34 2.31
C LEU A 73 -7.43 -4.32 1.04
N LEU A 74 -6.38 -5.13 0.97
CA LEU A 74 -5.51 -5.20 -0.22
C LEU A 74 -6.29 -5.70 -1.44
N GLN A 75 -7.09 -6.76 -1.30
CA GLN A 75 -7.89 -7.28 -2.40
C GLN A 75 -8.85 -6.20 -2.94
N ARG A 76 -9.57 -5.51 -2.03
CA ARG A 76 -10.49 -4.43 -2.42
C ARG A 76 -9.75 -3.30 -3.13
N ALA A 77 -8.59 -2.90 -2.62
CA ALA A 77 -7.73 -1.88 -3.21
C ALA A 77 -7.18 -2.28 -4.59
N LEU A 78 -6.82 -3.55 -4.80
CA LEU A 78 -6.37 -4.06 -6.10
C LEU A 78 -7.52 -4.08 -7.11
N ASP A 79 -8.70 -4.54 -6.71
CA ASP A 79 -9.89 -4.62 -7.58
C ASP A 79 -10.36 -3.24 -8.03
N GLY A 80 -10.46 -2.28 -7.09
CA GLY A 80 -10.84 -0.92 -7.41
C GLY A 80 -9.73 -0.13 -8.09
N GLY A 81 -8.48 -0.32 -7.66
CA GLY A 81 -7.30 0.36 -8.18
C GLY A 81 -6.99 0.02 -9.63
N GLY A 82 -7.08 -1.27 -10.02
CA GLY A 82 -6.88 -1.68 -11.41
C GLY A 82 -7.87 -1.00 -12.36
N ARG A 83 -9.15 -0.95 -11.97
CA ARG A 83 -10.20 -0.26 -12.75
C ARG A 83 -9.99 1.26 -12.79
N ALA A 84 -9.68 1.87 -11.65
CA ALA A 84 -9.42 3.32 -11.56
C ALA A 84 -8.22 3.75 -12.41
N ALA A 85 -7.22 2.88 -12.54
CA ALA A 85 -6.05 3.09 -13.39
C ALA A 85 -6.29 2.76 -14.89
N GLY A 86 -7.52 2.39 -15.27
CA GLY A 86 -7.89 2.12 -16.66
C GLY A 86 -7.51 0.74 -17.18
N PHE A 87 -7.13 -0.20 -16.31
CA PHE A 87 -6.82 -1.57 -16.73
C PHE A 87 -8.09 -2.42 -16.83
N ALA A 88 -8.32 -3.01 -18.01
CA ALA A 88 -9.38 -3.99 -18.21
C ALA A 88 -9.11 -5.33 -17.48
N ARG A 89 -7.83 -5.67 -17.27
CA ARG A 89 -7.37 -6.84 -16.52
C ARG A 89 -6.20 -6.43 -15.62
N TRP A 90 -6.25 -6.82 -14.35
CA TRP A 90 -5.23 -6.50 -13.36
C TRP A 90 -5.01 -7.68 -12.41
N GLY A 91 -3.81 -7.75 -11.81
CA GLY A 91 -3.40 -8.82 -10.90
C GLY A 91 -2.68 -9.98 -11.60
N LEU A 92 -2.39 -11.02 -10.82
CA LEU A 92 -1.67 -12.22 -11.28
C LEU A 92 -2.63 -13.17 -12.03
N THR A 93 -3.04 -12.76 -13.22
CA THR A 93 -3.96 -13.53 -14.08
C THR A 93 -3.54 -13.45 -15.54
N ALA A 94 -3.84 -14.48 -16.33
CA ALA A 94 -3.48 -14.53 -17.74
C ALA A 94 -4.14 -13.36 -18.52
N GLY A 95 -3.32 -12.69 -19.33
CA GLY A 95 -3.72 -11.52 -20.11
C GLY A 95 -3.66 -10.18 -19.38
N ALA A 96 -3.31 -10.15 -18.08
CA ALA A 96 -2.98 -8.91 -17.38
C ALA A 96 -1.49 -8.53 -17.61
N ARG A 97 -1.16 -7.25 -17.38
CA ARG A 97 0.24 -6.78 -17.39
C ARG A 97 1.02 -7.46 -16.27
N ALA A 98 2.23 -7.93 -16.56
CA ALA A 98 3.08 -8.59 -15.57
C ALA A 98 3.71 -7.58 -14.59
N ASP A 99 2.95 -7.23 -13.56
CA ASP A 99 3.34 -6.35 -12.46
C ASP A 99 3.28 -7.12 -11.13
N LEU A 100 4.40 -7.15 -10.39
CA LEU A 100 4.44 -7.84 -9.10
C LEU A 100 5.52 -7.30 -8.17
N LEU A 101 5.36 -7.59 -6.88
CA LEU A 101 6.30 -7.31 -5.81
C LEU A 101 6.78 -8.64 -5.23
N VAL A 102 8.09 -8.78 -5.02
CA VAL A 102 8.66 -9.91 -4.29
C VAL A 102 8.96 -9.47 -2.86
N ILE A 103 8.32 -10.14 -1.90
CA ILE A 103 8.49 -9.85 -0.48
C ILE A 103 9.77 -10.51 0.04
N ASP A 104 10.58 -9.76 0.79
CA ASP A 104 11.73 -10.27 1.51
C ASP A 104 11.32 -10.66 2.94
N THR A 105 11.12 -11.96 3.17
CA THR A 105 10.76 -12.51 4.48
C THR A 105 11.94 -12.52 5.47
N GLY A 106 13.15 -12.20 5.01
CA GLY A 106 14.32 -11.96 5.86
C GLY A 106 14.40 -10.53 6.43
N ASP A 107 13.51 -9.63 6.02
CA ASP A 107 13.42 -8.29 6.60
C ASP A 107 13.08 -8.37 8.10
N ALA A 108 13.72 -7.54 8.92
CA ALA A 108 13.55 -7.56 10.38
C ALA A 108 12.09 -7.40 10.82
N SER A 109 11.26 -6.72 10.03
CA SER A 109 9.83 -6.55 10.31
C SER A 109 8.98 -7.81 10.07
N LEU A 110 9.56 -8.86 9.45
CA LEU A 110 8.88 -10.08 9.01
C LEU A 110 9.58 -11.38 9.48
N LEU A 111 10.71 -11.29 10.18
CA LEU A 111 11.45 -12.46 10.65
C LEU A 111 10.56 -13.37 11.51
N GLY A 112 10.53 -14.65 11.15
CA GLY A 112 9.77 -15.68 11.88
C GLY A 112 8.25 -15.61 11.68
N VAL A 113 7.73 -14.69 10.85
CA VAL A 113 6.30 -14.64 10.54
C VAL A 113 5.93 -15.80 9.61
N PRO A 114 4.95 -16.65 9.97
CA PRO A 114 4.53 -17.74 9.11
C PRO A 114 3.75 -17.21 7.90
N ALA A 115 3.75 -17.97 6.80
CA ALA A 115 3.24 -17.52 5.50
C ALA A 115 1.77 -17.04 5.56
N GLU A 116 0.92 -17.73 6.33
CA GLU A 116 -0.49 -17.40 6.52
C GLU A 116 -0.75 -16.09 7.29
N ARG A 117 0.28 -15.55 7.96
CA ARG A 117 0.23 -14.25 8.66
C ARG A 117 1.04 -13.17 7.96
N LEU A 118 1.75 -13.51 6.89
CA LEU A 118 2.72 -12.64 6.23
C LEU A 118 2.10 -11.33 5.76
N LEU A 119 0.88 -11.36 5.20
CA LEU A 119 0.25 -10.16 4.68
C LEU A 119 -0.22 -9.20 5.78
N ASP A 120 -0.78 -9.71 6.88
CA ASP A 120 -1.13 -8.89 8.03
C ASP A 120 0.13 -8.29 8.67
N ALA A 121 1.21 -9.07 8.82
CA ALA A 121 2.49 -8.55 9.29
C ALA A 121 3.04 -7.47 8.33
N LEU A 122 3.03 -7.72 7.03
CA LEU A 122 3.49 -6.78 6.01
C LEU A 122 2.82 -5.41 6.14
N VAL A 123 1.51 -5.38 6.41
CA VAL A 123 0.72 -4.14 6.53
C VAL A 123 0.79 -3.53 7.93
N PHE A 124 0.72 -4.34 9.00
CA PHE A 124 0.50 -3.85 10.37
C PHE A 124 1.72 -3.90 11.29
N SER A 125 2.82 -4.58 10.91
CA SER A 125 4.04 -4.63 11.72
C SER A 125 4.92 -3.38 11.54
N SER A 126 6.06 -3.36 12.24
CA SER A 126 7.03 -2.27 12.22
C SER A 126 7.39 -1.81 10.80
N PRO A 127 7.65 -0.51 10.58
CA PRO A 127 8.15 -0.02 9.29
C PRO A 127 9.40 -0.79 8.86
N GLY A 128 9.47 -1.13 7.58
CA GLY A 128 10.57 -1.88 6.99
C GLY A 128 10.63 -1.69 5.47
N ARG A 129 11.63 -2.29 4.82
CA ARG A 129 11.78 -2.28 3.35
C ARG A 129 11.63 -3.70 2.79
N PRO A 130 10.45 -4.33 2.96
CA PRO A 130 10.28 -5.77 2.76
C PRO A 130 10.11 -6.16 1.29
N PHE A 131 10.54 -5.33 0.34
CA PHE A 131 10.47 -5.67 -1.09
C PHE A 131 11.88 -5.86 -1.64
N ALA A 132 12.19 -7.11 -1.99
CA ALA A 132 13.43 -7.48 -2.65
C ALA A 132 13.42 -7.00 -4.10
N ASP A 133 12.40 -7.41 -4.85
CA ASP A 133 12.29 -7.19 -6.28
C ASP A 133 10.95 -6.56 -6.66
N VAL A 134 10.95 -5.80 -7.74
CA VAL A 134 9.75 -5.17 -8.33
C VAL A 134 9.79 -5.39 -9.84
N MET A 135 8.72 -5.97 -10.37
CA MET A 135 8.51 -6.12 -11.80
C MET A 135 7.40 -5.18 -12.26
N VAL A 136 7.64 -4.50 -13.39
CA VAL A 136 6.63 -3.68 -14.08
C VAL A 136 6.67 -4.04 -15.57
N ALA A 137 5.52 -4.41 -16.13
CA ALA A 137 5.36 -4.81 -17.52
C ALA A 137 6.35 -5.90 -17.97
N GLY A 138 6.59 -6.89 -17.10
CA GLY A 138 7.54 -7.99 -17.37
C GLY A 138 9.01 -7.62 -17.20
N ARG A 139 9.33 -6.40 -16.75
CA ARG A 139 10.71 -5.92 -16.55
C ARG A 139 11.01 -5.75 -15.07
N TRP A 140 12.08 -6.38 -14.59
CA TRP A 140 12.59 -6.15 -13.24
C TRP A 140 13.19 -4.74 -13.13
N VAL A 141 12.43 -3.80 -12.56
CA VAL A 141 12.87 -2.41 -12.36
C VAL A 141 13.69 -2.25 -11.08
N ARG A 142 13.50 -3.16 -10.12
CA ARG A 142 14.31 -3.32 -8.93
C ARG A 142 14.60 -4.80 -8.75
N SER A 143 15.87 -5.15 -8.51
CA SER A 143 16.25 -6.53 -8.20
C SER A 143 17.29 -6.60 -7.09
N GLY A 144 17.16 -7.56 -6.18
CA GLY A 144 18.08 -7.74 -5.04
C GLY A 144 18.17 -6.48 -4.17
N ARG A 145 17.04 -5.80 -3.95
CA ARG A 145 16.93 -4.49 -3.28
C ARG A 145 17.61 -3.32 -4.00
N ARG A 146 18.20 -3.52 -5.19
CA ARG A 146 18.87 -2.49 -5.97
C ARG A 146 17.94 -1.89 -7.03
N LEU A 147 17.86 -0.56 -7.04
CA LEU A 147 17.23 0.23 -8.09
C LEU A 147 18.34 0.92 -8.91
N PRO A 148 18.62 0.51 -10.16
CA PRO A 148 19.81 0.95 -10.91
C PRO A 148 19.97 2.47 -11.02
N GLN A 149 18.86 3.20 -11.15
CA GLN A 149 18.87 4.66 -11.36
C GLN A 149 18.81 5.48 -10.06
N ALA A 150 18.76 4.83 -8.89
CA ALA A 150 18.49 5.50 -7.62
C ALA A 150 19.46 6.64 -7.29
N ALA A 151 20.77 6.41 -7.48
CA ALA A 151 21.78 7.42 -7.17
C ALA A 151 21.67 8.64 -8.09
N ALA A 152 21.53 8.42 -9.40
CA ALA A 152 21.42 9.49 -10.38
C ALA A 152 20.13 10.31 -10.21
N VAL A 153 19.00 9.63 -9.98
CA VAL A 153 17.72 10.30 -9.69
C VAL A 153 17.79 11.08 -8.38
N GLY A 154 18.39 10.50 -7.33
CA GLY A 154 18.55 11.14 -6.03
C GLY A 154 19.39 12.40 -6.09
N ALA A 155 20.50 12.39 -6.84
CA ALA A 155 21.35 13.57 -7.03
C ALA A 155 20.58 14.71 -7.72
N ARG A 156 19.93 14.43 -8.86
CA ARG A 156 19.13 15.43 -9.58
C ARG A 156 17.96 15.97 -8.76
N PHE A 157 17.31 15.10 -7.98
CA PHE A 157 16.24 15.53 -7.08
C PHE A 157 16.78 16.47 -6.01
N ALA A 158 17.93 16.16 -5.39
CA ALA A 158 18.55 17.03 -4.39
C ALA A 158 18.98 18.38 -4.98
N ASP A 159 19.50 18.41 -6.21
CA ASP A 159 19.81 19.66 -6.92
C ASP A 159 18.56 20.51 -7.14
N ALA A 160 17.48 19.91 -7.64
CA ALA A 160 16.21 20.61 -7.85
C ALA A 160 15.65 21.18 -6.54
N MET A 161 15.68 20.40 -5.44
CA MET A 161 15.23 20.87 -4.13
C MET A 161 16.08 22.03 -3.60
N ARG A 162 17.41 21.97 -3.76
CA ARG A 162 18.30 23.08 -3.36
C ARG A 162 17.99 24.35 -4.14
N ALA A 163 17.74 24.24 -5.45
CA ALA A 163 17.39 25.38 -6.28
C ALA A 163 16.05 26.01 -5.87
N LEU A 164 15.05 25.19 -5.53
CA LEU A 164 13.74 25.66 -5.06
C LEU A 164 13.84 26.38 -3.71
N TRP A 165 14.58 25.82 -2.74
CA TRP A 165 14.74 26.44 -1.42
C TRP A 165 15.60 27.70 -1.42
N ALA A 166 16.50 27.86 -2.40
CA ALA A 166 17.32 29.06 -2.53
C ALA A 166 16.63 30.21 -3.29
N ALA A 167 15.43 29.95 -3.84
CA ALA A 167 14.64 30.95 -4.57
C ALA A 167 13.72 31.80 -3.66
N ASP A 168 13.71 31.51 -2.35
CA ASP A 168 13.10 32.30 -1.27
C ASP A 168 14.16 33.11 -0.51
#